data_AF-A0A954BKC9-F1
#
_entry.id   AF-A0A954BKC9-F1
#
_cell.length_a   1.000
_cell.length_b   1.000
_cell.length_c   1.000
_cell.angle_alpha   90.00
_cell.angle_beta   90.00
_cell.angle_gamma   90.00
#
_symmetry.space_group_name_H-M   'P 1'
#
loop_
_entity.id
_entity.type
_entity.pdbx_description
1 polymer ?
#
loop_
_entity_poly.entity_id
_entity_poly.type
_entity_poly.pdbx_seq_one_letter_code
_entity_poly.pdbx_strand_id
1 'polypeptide(L)'
;MSLTDLGAELVKLLPPEAAHRATIRALKAGLGVPVAPVHHNPALAVTLPKSGLKLHSPVGLAAGFDKNCDVPDAMAKFGFGFIECGTVTPRPQPGNPKPRLFRLTEDRAVINRMGFNNYGLDYFVRRLKAYRGEVPLGANVGANKDSTDRIADYVTGVEAVAPYAHYVTINISSPNT
;
A
#
# COMPACT_ATOMS: atom_id res chain seq x y z
N MET A 1 -11.46 -1.32 -25.91
CA MET A 1 -10.31 -1.04 -25.03
C MET A 1 -10.47 0.38 -24.53
N SER A 2 -10.62 0.57 -23.21
CA SER A 2 -10.73 1.90 -22.61
C SER A 2 -9.37 2.62 -22.63
N LEU A 3 -9.36 3.95 -22.45
CA LEU A 3 -8.13 4.73 -22.26
C LEU A 3 -7.27 4.20 -21.09
N THR A 4 -7.93 3.71 -20.04
CA THR A 4 -7.27 3.08 -18.89
C THR A 4 -6.65 1.73 -19.23
N ASP A 5 -7.28 0.92 -20.10
CA ASP A 5 -6.72 -0.35 -20.56
C ASP A 5 -5.47 -0.10 -21.41
N LEU A 6 -5.54 0.86 -22.35
CA LEU A 6 -4.39 1.24 -23.17
C LEU A 6 -3.24 1.77 -22.30
N GLY A 7 -3.56 2.63 -21.33
CA GLY A 7 -2.57 3.12 -20.36
C GLY A 7 -1.92 2.01 -19.56
N ALA A 8 -2.69 1.01 -19.13
CA ALA A 8 -2.16 -0.16 -18.42
C ALA A 8 -1.21 -0.98 -19.31
N GLU A 9 -1.57 -1.22 -20.57
CA GLU A 9 -0.69 -1.92 -21.52
C GLU A 9 0.61 -1.15 -21.79
N LEU A 10 0.54 0.17 -21.96
CA LEU A 10 1.73 1.00 -22.15
C LEU A 10 2.66 0.98 -20.93
N VAL A 11 2.12 1.04 -19.71
CA VAL A 11 2.91 0.98 -18.47
C VAL A 11 3.58 -0.39 -18.29
N LYS A 12 2.99 -1.47 -18.82
CA LYS A 12 3.60 -2.82 -18.78
C LYS A 12 4.87 -2.94 -19.63
N LEU A 13 5.06 -2.08 -20.63
CA LEU A 13 6.29 -2.01 -21.44
C LEU A 13 7.52 -1.57 -20.63
N LEU A 14 7.32 -0.90 -19.48
CA LEU A 14 8.39 -0.50 -18.59
C LEU A 14 8.86 -1.67 -17.69
N PRO A 15 10.14 -1.66 -17.24
CA PRO A 15 10.60 -2.55 -16.20
C PRO A 15 9.67 -2.53 -14.97
N PRO A 16 9.40 -3.67 -14.30
CA PRO A 16 8.32 -3.77 -13.31
C PRO A 16 8.32 -2.70 -12.21
N GLU A 17 9.49 -2.41 -11.62
CA GLU A 17 9.60 -1.38 -10.58
C GLU A 17 9.44 0.04 -11.14
N ALA A 18 9.87 0.28 -12.39
CA ALA A 18 9.69 1.56 -13.06
C ALA A 18 8.22 1.81 -13.41
N ALA A 19 7.53 0.78 -13.92
CA ALA A 19 6.11 0.79 -14.18
C ALA A 19 5.31 1.12 -12.91
N HIS A 20 5.61 0.43 -11.81
CA HIS A 20 4.95 0.67 -10.53
C HIS A 20 5.17 2.11 -10.03
N ARG A 21 6.40 2.63 -10.12
CA ARG A 21 6.69 4.05 -9.80
C ARG A 21 5.95 5.02 -10.72
N ALA A 22 5.83 4.70 -12.01
CA ALA A 22 5.08 5.52 -12.95
C ALA A 22 3.58 5.54 -12.59
N THR A 23 3.00 4.39 -12.21
CA THR A 23 1.63 4.30 -11.71
C THR A 23 1.40 5.18 -10.48
N ILE A 24 2.27 5.10 -9.46
CA ILE A 24 2.13 5.96 -8.26
C ILE A 24 2.21 7.45 -8.64
N ARG A 25 3.11 7.83 -9.55
CA ARG A 25 3.22 9.23 -10.03
C ARG A 25 1.98 9.68 -10.81
N ALA A 26 1.44 8.82 -11.67
CA ALA A 26 0.21 9.08 -12.41
C ALA A 26 -0.97 9.29 -11.47
N LEU A 27 -1.14 8.40 -10.48
CA LEU A 27 -2.18 8.53 -9.46
C LEU A 27 -2.04 9.81 -8.63
N LYS A 28 -0.80 10.20 -8.25
CA LYS A 28 -0.54 11.50 -7.58
C LYS A 28 -0.99 12.69 -8.44
N ALA A 29 -0.85 12.59 -9.76
CA ALA A 29 -1.27 13.61 -10.71
C ALA A 29 -2.77 13.52 -11.08
N GLY A 30 -3.53 12.60 -10.46
CA GLY A 30 -4.95 12.37 -10.76
C GLY A 30 -5.20 11.58 -12.06
N LEU A 31 -4.15 11.07 -12.72
CA LEU A 31 -4.27 10.32 -13.95
C LEU A 31 -4.65 8.86 -13.67
N GLY A 32 -5.65 8.36 -14.39
CA GLY A 32 -6.16 6.99 -14.23
C GLY A 32 -7.02 6.78 -12.98
N VAL A 33 -7.30 7.83 -12.22
CA VAL A 33 -8.21 7.79 -11.06
C VAL A 33 -9.66 7.82 -11.56
N PRO A 34 -10.54 6.93 -11.10
CA PRO A 34 -11.97 6.99 -11.43
C PRO A 34 -12.57 8.35 -11.10
N VAL A 35 -13.25 8.96 -12.08
CA VAL A 35 -13.88 10.29 -11.95
C VAL A 35 -15.14 10.22 -11.09
N ALA A 36 -15.94 9.17 -11.28
CA ALA A 36 -17.07 8.85 -10.41
C ALA A 36 -16.63 7.84 -9.34
N PRO A 37 -17.06 8.00 -8.07
CA PRO A 37 -16.83 6.99 -7.05
C PRO A 37 -17.48 5.66 -7.50
N VAL A 38 -16.75 4.56 -7.35
CA VAL A 38 -17.34 3.23 -7.51
C VAL A 38 -18.38 3.03 -6.40
N HIS A 39 -19.64 2.85 -6.77
CA HIS A 39 -20.70 2.58 -5.80
C HIS A 39 -20.44 1.26 -5.08
N HIS A 40 -20.28 1.33 -3.75
CA HIS A 40 -20.21 0.14 -2.92
C HIS A 40 -21.59 -0.51 -2.82
N ASN A 41 -21.68 -1.80 -3.15
CA ASN A 41 -22.90 -2.56 -2.95
C ASN A 41 -23.07 -2.89 -1.46
N PRO A 42 -24.12 -2.40 -0.77
CA PRO A 42 -24.33 -2.67 0.65
C PRO A 42 -24.39 -4.16 1.01
N ALA A 43 -24.77 -5.03 0.07
CA ALA A 43 -24.79 -6.48 0.27
C ALA A 43 -23.39 -7.09 0.46
N LEU A 44 -22.31 -6.39 0.10
CA LEU A 44 -20.93 -6.82 0.29
C LEU A 44 -20.29 -6.23 1.57
N ALA A 45 -20.99 -5.38 2.32
CA ALA A 45 -20.43 -4.79 3.52
C ALA A 45 -20.17 -5.85 4.59
N VAL A 46 -19.00 -5.79 5.23
CA VAL A 46 -18.56 -6.74 6.25
C VAL A 46 -18.23 -5.99 7.53
N THR A 47 -18.74 -6.46 8.68
CA THR A 47 -18.28 -6.00 10.00
C THR A 47 -17.44 -7.08 10.63
N LEU A 48 -16.18 -6.78 10.94
CA LEU A 48 -15.28 -7.73 11.56
C LEU A 48 -15.74 -8.00 13.01
N PRO A 49 -15.99 -9.26 13.41
CA PRO A 49 -16.69 -9.57 14.65
C PRO A 49 -15.91 -9.20 15.93
N LYS A 50 -14.57 -9.16 15.87
CA LYS A 50 -13.73 -8.87 17.05
C LYS A 50 -13.42 -7.38 17.23
N SER A 51 -13.18 -6.66 16.14
CA SER A 51 -12.80 -5.24 16.19
C SER A 51 -13.98 -4.30 15.95
N GLY A 52 -15.09 -4.80 15.40
CA GLY A 52 -16.20 -3.96 14.95
C GLY A 52 -15.87 -3.15 13.69
N LEU A 53 -14.70 -3.35 13.07
CA LEU A 53 -14.30 -2.60 11.88
C LEU A 53 -15.24 -2.92 10.71
N LYS A 54 -15.80 -1.88 10.10
CA LYS A 54 -16.69 -1.98 8.94
C LYS A 54 -15.90 -1.82 7.66
N LEU A 55 -15.96 -2.82 6.79
CA LEU A 55 -15.39 -2.83 5.44
C LEU A 55 -16.53 -2.65 4.44
N HIS A 56 -16.33 -1.85 3.38
CA HIS A 56 -17.36 -1.67 2.36
C HIS A 56 -17.52 -2.88 1.42
N SER A 57 -16.52 -3.75 1.40
CA SER A 57 -16.43 -4.99 0.61
C SER A 57 -15.38 -5.91 1.25
N PRO A 58 -15.46 -7.24 1.09
CA PRO A 58 -14.41 -8.16 1.55
C PRO A 58 -13.12 -8.07 0.72
N VAL A 59 -13.11 -7.33 -0.39
CA VAL A 59 -11.94 -7.18 -1.28
C VAL A 59 -11.19 -5.90 -0.94
N GLY A 60 -9.91 -6.01 -0.57
CA GLY A 60 -9.05 -4.87 -0.26
C GLY A 60 -7.77 -4.83 -1.10
N LEU A 61 -7.08 -3.69 -1.05
CA LEU A 61 -5.76 -3.52 -1.67
C LEU A 61 -4.66 -3.73 -0.62
N ALA A 62 -3.84 -4.76 -0.83
CA ALA A 62 -2.78 -5.14 0.10
C ALA A 62 -1.62 -4.12 0.19
N ALA A 63 -0.87 -4.19 1.30
CA ALA A 63 0.37 -3.45 1.47
C ALA A 63 1.41 -3.81 0.39
N GLY A 64 2.41 -2.96 0.27
CA GLY A 64 3.49 -3.07 -0.69
C GLY A 64 3.21 -2.36 -2.01
N PHE A 65 1.94 -2.05 -2.32
CA PHE A 65 1.58 -1.17 -3.43
C PHE A 65 1.92 0.29 -3.12
N ASP A 66 1.36 0.87 -2.06
CA ASP A 66 1.71 2.22 -1.62
C ASP A 66 2.47 2.22 -0.29
N LYS A 67 3.79 2.01 -0.39
CA LYS A 67 4.66 1.88 0.79
C LYS A 67 4.79 3.15 1.60
N ASN A 68 4.58 4.31 0.99
CA ASN A 68 4.83 5.61 1.62
C ASN A 68 3.54 6.39 1.91
N CYS A 69 2.37 5.77 1.73
CA CYS A 69 1.06 6.42 1.85
C CYS A 69 0.94 7.64 0.91
N ASP A 70 1.51 7.52 -0.28
CA ASP A 70 1.64 8.59 -1.27
C ASP A 70 0.34 8.90 -2.05
N VAL A 71 -0.56 7.93 -2.21
CA VAL A 71 -1.81 8.02 -3.00
C VAL A 71 -3.01 7.29 -2.37
N PRO A 72 -3.20 7.28 -1.04
CA PRO A 72 -4.28 6.50 -0.41
C PRO A 72 -5.67 6.96 -0.87
N ASP A 73 -5.89 8.26 -1.06
CA ASP A 73 -7.17 8.81 -1.55
C ASP A 73 -7.49 8.36 -2.98
N ALA A 74 -6.47 8.20 -3.83
CA ALA A 74 -6.66 7.67 -5.18
C ALA A 74 -6.98 6.17 -5.12
N MET A 75 -6.27 5.40 -4.30
CA MET A 75 -6.52 3.96 -4.10
C MET A 75 -7.96 3.69 -3.62
N ALA A 76 -8.48 4.52 -2.71
CA ALA A 76 -9.83 4.42 -2.17
C ALA A 76 -10.94 4.51 -3.25
N LYS A 77 -10.66 5.15 -4.38
CA LYS A 77 -11.66 5.36 -5.46
C LYS A 77 -11.83 4.17 -6.40
N PHE A 78 -10.99 3.14 -6.30
CA PHE A 78 -11.05 1.95 -7.17
C PHE A 78 -12.07 0.90 -6.72
N GLY A 79 -12.90 1.18 -5.70
CA GLY A 79 -13.98 0.29 -5.25
C GLY A 79 -13.56 -0.78 -4.24
N PHE A 80 -12.32 -0.73 -3.74
CA PHE A 80 -11.87 -1.59 -2.65
C PHE A 80 -12.67 -1.32 -1.37
N GLY A 81 -12.94 -2.36 -0.59
CA GLY A 81 -13.60 -2.24 0.71
C GLY A 81 -12.71 -1.72 1.83
N PHE A 82 -11.40 -1.81 1.65
CA PHE A 82 -10.33 -1.30 2.52
C PHE A 82 -9.01 -1.27 1.76
N ILE A 83 -8.05 -0.48 2.24
CA ILE A 83 -6.72 -0.37 1.64
C ILE A 83 -5.64 -0.40 2.72
N GLU A 84 -4.44 -0.87 2.37
CA GLU A 84 -3.30 -0.93 3.29
C GLU A 84 -2.08 -0.22 2.70
N CYS A 85 -1.55 0.76 3.42
CA CYS A 85 -0.28 1.41 3.08
C CYS A 85 0.87 0.81 3.89
N GLY A 86 2.09 0.90 3.36
CA GLY A 86 3.31 0.33 3.95
C GLY A 86 3.83 -0.87 3.14
N THR A 87 4.75 -1.69 3.64
CA THR A 87 5.36 -1.63 4.97
C THR A 87 6.27 -0.43 5.15
N VAL A 88 6.05 0.34 6.21
CA VAL A 88 6.92 1.44 6.65
C VAL A 88 7.83 0.98 7.79
N THR A 89 9.05 1.49 7.84
CA THR A 89 10.02 1.26 8.93
C THR A 89 10.31 2.58 9.65
N PRO A 90 10.79 2.56 10.92
CA PRO A 90 11.14 3.78 11.65
C PRO A 90 12.04 4.73 10.85
N ARG A 91 13.19 4.23 10.37
CA ARG A 91 14.13 4.96 9.53
C ARG A 91 13.85 4.72 8.04
N PRO A 92 14.12 5.69 7.15
CA PRO A 92 14.10 5.45 5.71
C PRO A 92 15.14 4.42 5.32
N GLN A 93 14.83 3.58 4.33
CA GLN A 93 15.79 2.64 3.77
C GLN A 93 15.56 2.41 2.27
N PRO A 94 16.62 2.22 1.47
CA PRO A 94 16.52 2.07 0.01
C PRO A 94 15.98 0.69 -0.41
N GLY A 95 15.99 -0.29 0.51
CA GLY A 95 15.74 -1.71 0.26
C GLY A 95 16.90 -2.43 -0.45
N ASN A 96 16.65 -3.64 -0.94
CA ASN A 96 17.69 -4.46 -1.58
C ASN A 96 18.12 -3.89 -2.96
N PRO A 97 19.30 -4.26 -3.50
CA PRO A 97 19.75 -3.83 -4.83
C PRO A 97 18.78 -4.22 -5.96
N LYS A 98 18.79 -3.46 -7.06
CA LYS A 98 17.99 -3.73 -8.27
C LYS A 98 18.74 -4.63 -9.25
N PRO A 99 18.05 -5.42 -10.10
CA PRO A 99 16.59 -5.61 -10.16
C PRO A 99 16.07 -6.53 -9.06
N ARG A 100 14.86 -6.24 -8.58
CA ARG A 100 14.25 -6.86 -7.39
C ARG A 100 12.73 -7.07 -7.49
N LEU A 101 12.16 -6.85 -8.68
CA LEU A 101 10.76 -7.09 -9.00
C LEU A 101 10.67 -7.66 -10.40
N PHE A 102 10.02 -8.82 -10.53
CA PHE A 102 9.94 -9.60 -11.76
C PHE A 102 8.48 -9.98 -11.99
N ARG A 103 8.03 -9.88 -13.24
CA ARG A 103 6.70 -10.36 -13.66
C ARG A 103 6.87 -11.69 -14.38
N LEU A 104 6.03 -12.65 -14.02
CA LEU A 104 5.86 -13.92 -14.72
C LEU A 104 4.48 -13.88 -15.36
N THR A 105 4.40 -13.26 -16.54
CA THR A 105 3.12 -12.87 -17.16
C THR A 105 2.24 -14.07 -17.49
N GLU A 106 2.85 -15.16 -18.00
CA GLU A 106 2.16 -16.40 -18.36
C GLU A 106 1.52 -17.05 -17.12
N ASP A 107 2.23 -17.02 -15.98
CA ASP A 107 1.77 -17.56 -14.70
C ASP A 107 0.86 -16.61 -13.92
N ARG A 108 0.64 -15.38 -14.41
CA ARG A 108 -0.02 -14.29 -13.66
C ARG A 108 0.61 -14.06 -12.28
N ALA A 109 1.94 -14.19 -12.20
CA ALA A 109 2.67 -14.14 -10.95
C ALA A 109 3.70 -13.00 -10.90
N VAL A 110 4.15 -12.67 -9.69
CA VAL A 110 5.18 -11.66 -9.41
C VAL A 110 6.14 -12.21 -8.37
N ILE A 111 7.44 -12.09 -8.64
CA ILE A 111 8.50 -12.37 -7.67
C ILE A 111 9.13 -11.05 -7.25
N ASN A 112 9.26 -10.80 -5.95
CA ASN A 112 9.91 -9.59 -5.45
C ASN A 112 10.85 -9.88 -4.28
N ARG A 113 11.92 -9.09 -4.21
CA ARG A 113 12.89 -9.08 -3.13
C ARG A 113 13.19 -7.65 -2.67
N MET A 114 12.14 -6.87 -2.43
CA MET A 114 12.25 -5.41 -2.26
C MET A 114 13.00 -4.98 -0.99
N GLY A 115 12.81 -5.70 0.13
CA GLY A 115 13.47 -5.40 1.42
C GLY A 115 13.01 -4.08 2.05
N PHE A 116 11.69 -3.87 2.16
CA PHE A 116 11.08 -2.67 2.78
C PHE A 116 11.65 -1.31 2.33
N ASN A 117 11.80 -1.07 1.03
CA ASN A 117 12.17 0.26 0.55
C ASN A 117 11.07 1.31 0.85
N ASN A 118 11.37 2.31 1.68
CA ASN A 118 10.42 3.34 2.09
C ASN A 118 11.12 4.62 2.58
N TYR A 119 10.36 5.71 2.74
CA TYR A 119 10.86 7.03 3.13
C TYR A 119 10.83 7.31 4.64
N GLY A 120 10.59 6.28 5.46
CA GLY A 120 10.57 6.37 6.91
C GLY A 120 9.22 6.76 7.49
N LEU A 121 9.10 6.54 8.80
CA LEU A 121 7.84 6.67 9.54
C LEU A 121 7.29 8.10 9.53
N ASP A 122 8.15 9.11 9.68
CA ASP A 122 7.73 10.52 9.68
C ASP A 122 7.11 10.95 8.35
N TYR A 123 7.66 10.48 7.22
CA TYR A 123 7.11 10.76 5.90
C TYR A 123 5.73 10.12 5.74
N PHE A 124 5.60 8.87 6.19
CA PHE A 124 4.38 8.08 6.11
C PHE A 124 3.27 8.66 6.98
N VAL A 125 3.55 8.95 8.25
CA VAL A 125 2.56 9.46 9.22
C VAL A 125 1.96 10.79 8.77
N ARG A 126 2.77 11.70 8.20
CA ARG A 126 2.25 12.98 7.66
C ARG A 126 1.20 12.78 6.59
N ARG A 127 1.32 11.72 5.77
CA ARG A 127 0.38 11.41 4.70
C ARG A 127 -0.81 10.60 5.19
N LEU A 128 -0.57 9.65 6.10
CA LEU A 128 -1.63 8.93 6.78
C LEU A 128 -2.62 9.90 7.44
N LYS A 129 -2.12 10.96 8.11
CA LYS A 129 -2.93 12.06 8.66
C LYS A 129 -3.73 12.86 7.62
N ALA A 130 -3.22 12.92 6.39
CA ALA A 130 -3.82 13.69 5.31
C ALA A 130 -4.91 12.91 4.55
N TYR A 131 -5.06 11.60 4.80
CA TYR A 131 -6.07 10.78 4.16
C TYR A 131 -7.48 11.30 4.44
N ARG A 132 -8.32 11.36 3.40
CA ARG A 132 -9.73 11.80 3.43
C ARG A 132 -10.66 10.83 2.71
N GLY A 133 -10.16 9.68 2.25
CA GLY A 133 -10.96 8.67 1.57
C GLY A 133 -11.97 7.99 2.50
N GLU A 134 -12.98 7.36 1.88
CA GLU A 134 -14.16 6.84 2.56
C GLU A 134 -14.03 5.38 3.03
N VAL A 135 -12.93 4.70 2.68
CA VAL A 135 -12.71 3.29 3.04
C VAL A 135 -11.68 3.18 4.16
N PRO A 136 -11.75 2.15 5.03
CA PRO A 136 -10.74 1.91 6.04
C PRO A 136 -9.32 1.84 5.45
N LEU A 137 -8.44 2.64 6.03
CA LEU A 137 -7.01 2.66 5.71
C LEU A 137 -6.21 2.01 6.83
N GLY A 138 -5.54 0.91 6.51
CA GLY A 138 -4.59 0.22 7.38
C GLY A 138 -3.16 0.73 7.21
N ALA A 139 -2.38 0.61 8.28
CA ALA A 139 -0.95 0.91 8.28
C ALA A 139 -0.14 -0.36 8.57
N ASN A 140 0.71 -0.76 7.63
CA ASN A 140 1.61 -1.89 7.76
C ASN A 140 2.98 -1.44 8.26
N VAL A 141 3.42 -1.94 9.41
CA VAL A 141 4.68 -1.55 10.06
C VAL A 141 5.69 -2.70 10.06
N GLY A 142 6.96 -2.35 9.87
CA GLY A 142 8.08 -3.27 9.80
C GLY A 142 9.28 -2.76 10.59
N ALA A 143 10.24 -3.64 10.84
CA ALA A 143 11.54 -3.28 11.41
C ALA A 143 12.55 -2.90 10.32
N ASN A 144 13.47 -1.99 10.65
CA ASN A 144 14.61 -1.68 9.78
C ASN A 144 15.52 -2.90 9.63
N LYS A 145 16.14 -3.06 8.46
CA LYS A 145 16.99 -4.23 8.14
C LYS A 145 18.21 -4.37 9.05
N ASP A 146 18.78 -3.25 9.46
CA ASP A 146 19.96 -3.14 10.33
C ASP A 146 19.60 -3.00 11.81
N SER A 147 18.34 -3.22 12.17
CA SER A 147 17.88 -3.04 13.54
C SER A 147 18.42 -4.13 14.47
N THR A 148 19.06 -3.70 15.56
CA THR A 148 19.50 -4.57 16.65
C THR A 148 18.38 -4.89 17.63
N ASP A 149 17.30 -4.10 17.63
CA ASP A 149 16.09 -4.31 18.42
C ASP A 149 14.84 -4.12 17.54
N ARG A 150 14.43 -5.22 16.90
CA ARG A 150 13.25 -5.22 16.02
C ARG A 150 11.95 -4.99 16.79
N ILE A 151 11.89 -5.34 18.08
CA ILE A 151 10.69 -5.15 18.90
C ILE A 151 10.48 -3.65 19.10
N ALA A 152 11.53 -2.91 19.45
CA ALA A 152 11.47 -1.45 19.59
C ALA A 152 11.04 -0.77 18.28
N ASP A 153 11.47 -1.26 17.12
CA ASP A 153 11.02 -0.73 15.83
C ASP A 153 9.51 -0.94 15.61
N TYR A 154 8.99 -2.12 15.93
CA TYR A 154 7.55 -2.37 15.83
C TYR A 154 6.74 -1.51 16.81
N VAL A 155 7.19 -1.38 18.06
CA VAL A 155 6.54 -0.50 19.06
C VAL A 155 6.49 0.94 18.53
N THR A 156 7.64 1.47 18.10
CA THR A 156 7.76 2.82 17.50
C THR A 156 6.80 2.99 16.32
N GLY A 157 6.76 2.01 15.42
CA GLY A 157 5.87 2.00 14.28
C GLY A 157 4.39 2.03 14.67
N VAL A 158 3.97 1.13 15.57
CA VAL A 158 2.59 1.00 16.04
C VAL A 158 2.14 2.28 16.73
N GLU A 159 2.92 2.81 17.68
CA GLU A 159 2.59 4.03 18.43
C GLU A 159 2.39 5.24 17.50
N ALA A 160 3.20 5.35 16.45
CA ALA A 160 3.12 6.47 15.52
C ALA A 160 1.90 6.41 14.58
N VAL A 161 1.48 5.21 14.17
CA VAL A 161 0.39 5.04 13.17
C VAL A 161 -0.98 4.76 13.79
N ALA A 162 -1.04 4.15 14.98
CA ALA A 162 -2.28 3.73 15.62
C ALA A 162 -3.31 4.86 15.80
N PRO A 163 -2.92 6.12 16.12
CA PRO A 163 -3.91 7.21 16.24
C PRO A 163 -4.59 7.62 14.93
N TYR A 164 -4.07 7.18 13.77
CA TYR A 164 -4.48 7.67 12.45
C TYR A 164 -4.92 6.55 11.50
N ALA A 165 -4.60 5.29 11.79
CA ALA A 165 -4.99 4.14 10.99
C ALA A 165 -6.23 3.46 11.57
N HIS A 166 -7.05 2.88 10.69
CA HIS A 166 -8.24 2.11 11.10
C HIS A 166 -7.86 0.73 11.66
N TYR A 167 -6.71 0.21 11.23
CA TYR A 167 -6.09 -0.99 11.76
C TYR A 167 -4.58 -0.95 11.49
N VAL A 168 -3.82 -1.74 12.26
CA VAL A 168 -2.37 -1.82 12.12
C VAL A 168 -1.96 -3.26 11.85
N THR A 169 -1.08 -3.46 10.88
CA THR A 169 -0.50 -4.76 10.55
C THR A 169 0.97 -4.78 10.96
N ILE A 170 1.35 -5.71 11.84
CA ILE A 170 2.75 -5.95 12.21
C ILE A 170 3.32 -7.00 11.25
N ASN A 171 4.24 -6.58 10.37
CA ASN A 171 4.78 -7.45 9.33
C ASN A 171 6.02 -8.24 9.80
N ILE A 172 5.77 -9.43 10.33
CA ILE A 172 6.80 -10.41 10.73
C ILE A 172 7.15 -11.44 9.65
N SER A 173 6.57 -11.32 8.45
CA SER A 173 6.60 -12.39 7.43
C SER A 173 7.40 -12.04 6.18
N SER A 174 8.02 -10.85 6.10
CA SER A 174 8.86 -10.50 4.96
C SER A 174 10.05 -11.46 4.84
N PRO A 175 10.19 -12.20 3.72
CA PRO A 175 11.35 -13.07 3.49
C PRO A 175 12.60 -12.27 3.06
N ASN A 176 12.48 -10.93 3.00
CA ASN A 176 13.45 -10.03 2.36
C ASN A 176 14.11 -9.05 3.33
N THR A 177 13.78 -9.15 4.63
CA THR A 177 14.20 -8.19 5.66
C THR A 177 14.74 -8.91 6.88
#